data_AF-A0AAD5UF20-F1
#
_entry.id   AF-A0AAD5UF20-F1
#
_cell.length_a   1.000
_cell.length_b   1.000
_cell.length_c   1.000
_cell.angle_alpha   90.00
_cell.angle_beta   90.00
_cell.angle_gamma   90.00
#
_symmetry.space_group_name_H-M   'P 1'
#
loop_
_entity.id
_entity.type
_entity.pdbx_description
1 polymer ?
#
loop_
_entity_poly.entity_id
_entity_poly.type
_entity_poly.pdbx_seq_one_letter_code
_entity_poly.pdbx_strand_id
1 'polypeptide(L)'
;MDEILNKLNQLTEEEKNQLSDKQKKALKALIGSKPSVPFSSATLDHCIRKDGLNLNIDYVSIDAPSLHIPAAVPTPVASDFLCETLHRIKSVWVLDNEKACRIFIDAILTEVLLRTGFGYTGDVDYMFGSSKTKSVDNMDSFLLVVEAKKGWPDSAVPQVLCEAGCLLRKRLAAGKNTPVFAVLTNGLLFRFFAIDIDGVVYASDIETQSRKGWYIQFKLFFV
;
A
#
# COMPACT_ATOMS: atom_id res chain seq x y z
N MET A 1 -11.22 -16.61 -35.94
CA MET A 1 -10.33 -15.92 -34.98
C MET A 1 -10.67 -16.35 -33.55
N ASP A 2 -11.96 -16.38 -33.19
CA ASP A 2 -12.46 -16.82 -31.88
C ASP A 2 -12.18 -18.28 -31.53
N GLU A 3 -12.17 -19.17 -32.52
CA GLU A 3 -11.90 -20.60 -32.31
C GLU A 3 -10.43 -20.89 -31.94
N ILE A 4 -9.51 -20.07 -32.45
CA ILE A 4 -8.09 -20.11 -32.10
C ILE A 4 -7.89 -19.53 -30.69
N LEU A 5 -8.58 -18.44 -30.37
CA LEU A 5 -8.55 -17.80 -29.05
C LEU A 5 -9.04 -18.75 -27.94
N ASN A 6 -10.12 -19.49 -28.18
CA ASN A 6 -10.66 -20.47 -27.24
C ASN A 6 -9.74 -21.67 -27.03
N LYS A 7 -9.08 -22.18 -28.08
CA LYS A 7 -8.08 -23.25 -27.95
C LYS A 7 -6.84 -22.80 -27.16
N LEU A 8 -6.43 -21.54 -27.30
CA LEU A 8 -5.28 -20.97 -26.57
C LEU A 8 -5.58 -20.70 -25.10
N ASN A 9 -6.83 -20.34 -24.75
CA ASN A 9 -7.28 -20.19 -23.36
C ASN A 9 -7.41 -21.53 -22.60
N GLN A 10 -7.41 -22.66 -23.32
CA GLN A 10 -7.46 -24.00 -22.73
C GLN A 10 -6.07 -24.62 -22.52
N LEU A 11 -4.99 -23.93 -22.89
CA LEU A 11 -3.63 -24.41 -22.63
C LEU A 11 -3.34 -24.40 -21.13
N THR A 12 -2.78 -25.50 -20.65
CA THR A 12 -2.25 -25.65 -19.29
C THR A 12 -1.01 -24.78 -19.08
N GLU A 13 -0.66 -24.48 -17.82
CA GLU A 13 0.54 -23.69 -17.51
C GLU A 13 1.85 -24.35 -17.98
N GLU A 14 1.87 -25.69 -18.06
CA GLU A 14 2.99 -26.47 -18.60
C GLU A 14 3.15 -26.27 -20.11
N GLU A 15 2.04 -26.27 -20.86
CA GLU A 15 2.04 -26.01 -22.30
C GLU A 15 2.41 -24.54 -22.62
N LYS A 16 1.98 -23.59 -21.79
CA LYS A 16 2.36 -22.18 -21.92
C LYS A 16 3.86 -21.97 -21.69
N ASN A 17 4.48 -22.75 -20.81
CA ASN A 17 5.92 -22.65 -20.54
C ASN A 17 6.79 -23.15 -21.69
N GLN A 18 6.28 -24.08 -22.52
CA GLN A 18 6.96 -24.61 -23.71
C GLN A 18 6.88 -23.69 -24.93
N LEU A 19 6.11 -22.60 -24.88
CA LEU A 19 6.03 -21.62 -25.96
C LEU A 19 7.33 -20.81 -26.08
N SER A 20 7.75 -20.55 -27.32
CA SER A 20 8.84 -19.60 -27.60
C SER A 20 8.47 -18.17 -27.21
N ASP A 21 9.46 -17.32 -26.95
CA ASP A 21 9.24 -15.91 -26.56
C ASP A 21 8.38 -15.15 -27.57
N LYS A 22 8.53 -15.47 -28.86
CA LYS A 22 7.73 -14.87 -29.93
C LYS A 22 6.25 -15.28 -29.84
N GLN A 23 5.97 -16.54 -29.51
CA GLN A 23 4.61 -17.04 -29.31
C GLN A 23 4.00 -16.48 -28.01
N LYS A 24 4.77 -16.39 -26.92
CA LYS A 24 4.33 -15.73 -25.67
C LYS A 24 3.97 -14.27 -25.91
N LYS A 25 4.76 -13.54 -26.70
CA LYS A 25 4.49 -12.14 -27.07
C LYS A 25 3.23 -11.98 -27.94
N ALA A 26 3.05 -12.86 -28.93
CA ALA A 26 1.85 -12.89 -29.77
C ALA A 26 0.59 -13.25 -28.97
N LEU A 27 0.71 -14.21 -28.05
CA LEU A 27 -0.36 -14.61 -27.14
C LEU A 27 -0.76 -13.46 -26.21
N LYS A 28 0.21 -12.74 -25.64
CA LYS A 28 -0.04 -11.55 -24.81
C LYS A 28 -0.75 -10.42 -25.58
N ALA A 29 -0.44 -10.27 -26.86
CA ALA A 29 -1.12 -9.31 -27.74
C ALA A 29 -2.54 -9.76 -28.12
N LEU A 30 -2.77 -11.06 -28.32
CA LEU A 30 -4.08 -11.66 -28.68
C LEU A 30 -5.04 -11.76 -27.49
N ILE A 31 -4.55 -12.05 -26.28
CA ILE A 31 -5.34 -12.07 -25.05
C ILE A 31 -5.83 -10.66 -24.69
N GLY A 32 -5.35 -9.62 -25.38
CA GLY A 32 -5.67 -8.24 -25.07
C GLY A 32 -5.21 -7.97 -23.65
N SER A 33 -3.89 -7.83 -23.44
CA SER A 33 -3.42 -7.30 -22.17
C SER A 33 -4.09 -5.94 -21.98
N LYS A 34 -5.15 -5.90 -21.16
CA LYS A 34 -5.81 -4.64 -20.81
C LYS A 34 -4.68 -3.72 -20.33
N PRO A 35 -4.52 -2.54 -20.93
CA PRO A 35 -3.36 -1.71 -20.68
C PRO A 35 -3.21 -1.49 -19.18
N SER A 36 -2.00 -1.73 -18.66
CA SER A 36 -1.67 -1.40 -17.29
C SER A 36 -1.86 0.10 -17.12
N VAL A 37 -2.67 0.50 -16.15
CA VAL A 37 -2.91 1.91 -15.83
C VAL A 37 -1.90 2.33 -14.77
N PRO A 38 -1.26 3.51 -14.89
CA PRO A 38 -0.43 4.05 -13.81
C PRO A 38 -1.25 4.23 -12.53
N PHE A 39 -0.64 4.00 -11.35
CA PHE A 39 -1.34 4.16 -10.07
C PHE A 39 -1.89 5.57 -9.87
N SER A 40 -1.19 6.59 -10.35
CA SER A 40 -1.65 7.99 -10.33
C SER A 40 -2.93 8.25 -11.15
N SER A 41 -3.30 7.32 -12.03
CA SER A 41 -4.53 7.36 -12.83
C SER A 41 -5.56 6.31 -12.38
N ALA A 42 -5.36 5.70 -11.21
CA ALA A 42 -6.26 4.70 -10.68
C ALA A 42 -7.62 5.30 -10.30
N THR A 43 -8.65 4.45 -10.40
CA THR A 43 -10.04 4.76 -10.01
C THR A 43 -10.59 3.59 -9.21
N LEU A 44 -11.70 3.78 -8.50
CA LEU A 44 -12.31 2.69 -7.70
C LEU A 44 -12.66 1.47 -8.55
N ASP A 45 -13.04 1.67 -9.82
CA ASP A 45 -13.28 0.57 -10.76
C ASP A 45 -12.07 -0.36 -10.89
N HIS A 46 -10.85 0.19 -10.88
CA HIS A 46 -9.63 -0.61 -10.93
C HIS A 46 -9.44 -1.49 -9.68
N CYS A 47 -9.94 -1.03 -8.52
CA CYS A 47 -9.89 -1.78 -7.26
C CYS A 47 -10.84 -2.98 -7.29
N ILE A 48 -12.08 -2.80 -7.77
CA ILE A 48 -13.16 -3.79 -7.63
C ILE A 48 -13.30 -4.76 -8.81
N ARG A 49 -12.58 -4.52 -9.91
CA ARG A 49 -12.65 -5.36 -11.11
C ARG A 49 -12.36 -6.83 -10.80
N LYS A 50 -13.31 -7.71 -11.15
CA LYS A 50 -13.23 -9.17 -10.93
C LYS A 50 -12.04 -9.84 -11.63
N ASP A 51 -11.63 -9.29 -12.77
CA ASP A 51 -10.49 -9.77 -13.54
C ASP A 51 -9.16 -9.12 -13.14
N GLY A 52 -9.15 -8.34 -12.05
CA GLY A 52 -8.00 -7.60 -11.55
C GLY A 52 -7.82 -7.81 -10.05
N LEU A 53 -7.79 -6.70 -9.29
CA LEU A 53 -7.56 -6.76 -7.85
C LEU A 53 -8.74 -7.39 -7.10
N ASN A 54 -9.97 -7.22 -7.59
CA ASN A 54 -11.20 -7.78 -7.01
C ASN A 54 -11.31 -7.51 -5.50
N LEU A 55 -11.03 -6.28 -5.08
CA LEU A 55 -11.13 -5.85 -3.70
C LEU A 55 -12.60 -5.63 -3.33
N ASN A 56 -12.98 -6.01 -2.11
CA ASN A 56 -14.22 -5.57 -1.50
C ASN A 56 -13.95 -4.27 -0.75
N ILE A 57 -14.55 -3.17 -1.21
CA ILE A 57 -14.34 -1.81 -0.66
C ILE A 57 -15.54 -1.30 0.14
N ASP A 58 -16.47 -2.16 0.54
CA ASP A 58 -17.71 -1.77 1.22
C ASP A 58 -17.43 -1.01 2.53
N TYR A 59 -16.34 -1.34 3.22
CA TYR A 59 -15.91 -0.70 4.47
C TYR A 59 -14.90 0.45 4.27
N VAL A 60 -14.75 0.95 3.04
CA VAL A 60 -13.95 2.15 2.77
C VAL A 60 -14.72 3.43 3.09
N SER A 61 -16.04 3.41 3.04
CA SER A 61 -16.89 4.61 3.26
C SER A 61 -17.76 4.52 4.53
N ILE A 62 -17.72 3.38 5.22
CA ILE A 62 -18.47 3.11 6.45
C ILE A 62 -17.47 3.06 7.58
N ASP A 63 -17.85 3.51 8.78
CA ASP A 63 -17.09 3.27 10.02
C ASP A 63 -16.87 1.77 10.16
N ALA A 64 -15.72 1.29 9.69
CA ALA A 64 -15.33 -0.09 9.90
C ALA A 64 -15.19 -0.30 11.41
N PRO A 65 -15.54 -1.48 11.95
CA PRO A 65 -15.28 -1.79 13.34
C PRO A 65 -13.80 -1.51 13.63
N SER A 66 -13.56 -0.59 14.58
CA SER A 66 -12.21 -0.15 14.93
C SER A 66 -11.33 -1.36 15.16
N LEU A 67 -10.23 -1.45 14.42
CA LEU A 67 -9.31 -2.57 14.50
C LEU A 67 -8.76 -2.57 15.94
N HIS A 68 -9.13 -3.59 16.73
CA HIS A 68 -9.02 -3.53 18.18
C HIS A 68 -7.58 -3.84 18.60
N ILE A 69 -6.87 -2.87 19.16
CA ILE A 69 -5.51 -3.07 19.69
C ILE A 69 -5.62 -3.85 21.01
N PRO A 70 -4.95 -4.99 21.17
CA PRO A 70 -4.89 -5.68 22.45
C PRO A 70 -4.29 -4.75 23.53
N ALA A 71 -4.94 -4.62 24.68
CA ALA A 71 -4.49 -3.73 25.76
C ALA A 71 -3.05 -4.01 26.26
N ALA A 72 -2.53 -5.21 26.01
CA ALA A 72 -1.16 -5.62 26.34
C ALA A 72 -0.08 -4.91 25.49
N VAL A 73 -0.48 -4.19 24.45
CA VAL A 73 0.41 -3.57 23.47
C VAL A 73 0.63 -2.10 23.91
N PRO A 74 1.79 -1.72 24.49
CA PRO A 74 1.98 -0.41 25.09
C PRO A 74 1.89 0.72 24.06
N THR A 75 1.18 1.80 24.35
CA THR A 75 1.15 2.99 23.48
C THR A 75 2.57 3.52 23.29
N PRO A 76 3.11 3.53 22.06
CA PRO A 76 4.43 4.08 21.87
C PRO A 76 4.42 5.60 22.10
N VAL A 77 5.57 6.12 22.52
CA VAL A 77 5.75 7.54 22.82
C VAL A 77 6.74 8.11 21.82
N ALA A 78 6.39 9.28 21.27
CA ALA A 78 7.29 10.04 20.41
C ALA A 78 8.62 10.27 21.09
N SER A 79 9.73 10.04 20.40
CA SER A 79 11.00 10.53 20.91
C SER A 79 10.95 12.06 20.96
N ASP A 80 11.58 12.65 21.98
CA ASP A 80 11.72 14.10 22.06
C ASP A 80 12.44 14.64 20.80
N PHE A 81 13.40 13.86 20.28
CA PHE A 81 14.10 14.15 19.03
C PHE A 81 13.15 14.26 17.83
N LEU A 82 12.19 13.34 17.67
CA LEU A 82 11.19 13.44 16.61
C LEU A 82 10.33 14.69 16.82
N CYS A 83 9.85 14.91 18.04
CA CYS A 83 9.02 16.08 18.36
C CYS A 83 9.72 17.40 17.99
N GLU A 84 10.98 17.55 18.36
CA GLU A 84 11.80 18.72 18.03
C GLU A 84 12.05 18.83 16.52
N THR A 85 12.36 17.72 15.85
CA THR A 85 12.61 17.68 14.41
C THR A 85 11.37 18.12 13.62
N LEU A 86 10.19 17.58 13.96
CA LEU A 86 8.93 17.96 13.33
C LEU A 86 8.58 19.42 13.62
N HIS A 87 8.85 19.91 14.83
CA HIS A 87 8.65 21.31 15.16
C HIS A 87 9.52 22.23 14.29
N ARG A 88 10.82 21.90 14.15
CA ARG A 88 11.75 22.63 13.29
C ARG A 88 11.36 22.62 11.83
N ILE A 89 10.94 21.47 11.30
CA ILE A 89 10.49 21.36 9.91
C ILE A 89 9.30 22.30 9.69
N LYS A 90 8.30 22.28 10.58
CA LYS A 90 7.12 23.16 10.49
C LYS A 90 7.44 24.64 10.65
N SER A 91 8.45 25.00 11.43
CA SER A 91 8.83 26.41 11.62
C SER A 91 9.61 26.98 10.44
N VAL A 92 10.27 26.13 9.66
CA VAL A 92 11.13 26.54 8.53
C VAL A 92 10.44 26.37 7.18
N TRP A 93 9.65 25.31 7.03
CA TRP A 93 9.04 24.93 5.76
C TRP A 93 7.53 25.14 5.80
N VAL A 94 7.01 25.80 4.76
CA VAL A 94 5.58 25.78 4.46
C VAL A 94 5.26 24.42 3.83
N LEU A 95 4.45 23.61 4.51
CA LEU A 95 4.04 22.28 4.05
C LEU A 95 2.92 22.37 2.99
N ASP A 96 3.13 23.20 1.98
CA ASP A 96 2.17 23.47 0.91
C ASP A 96 2.59 22.86 -0.43
N ASN A 97 3.64 22.03 -0.46
CA ASN A 97 4.07 21.34 -1.66
C ASN A 97 4.51 19.92 -1.30
N GLU A 98 4.43 19.03 -2.29
CA GLU A 98 4.66 17.60 -2.12
C GLU A 98 6.06 17.29 -1.54
N LYS A 99 7.09 18.01 -1.96
CA LYS A 99 8.46 17.83 -1.46
C LYS A 99 8.58 18.19 0.01
N ALA A 100 7.96 19.29 0.44
CA ALA A 100 7.94 19.70 1.84
C ALA A 100 7.14 18.72 2.72
N CYS A 101 5.99 18.23 2.24
CA CYS A 101 5.24 17.17 2.91
C CYS A 101 6.07 15.88 3.03
N ARG A 102 6.80 15.48 1.99
CA ARG A 102 7.68 14.31 2.00
C ARG A 102 8.77 14.42 3.06
N ILE A 103 9.43 15.57 3.22
CA ILE A 103 10.43 15.77 4.30
C ILE A 103 9.82 15.52 5.69
N PHE A 104 8.59 15.99 5.90
CA PHE A 104 7.88 15.81 7.15
C PHE A 104 7.52 14.33 7.41
N ILE A 105 7.05 13.65 6.37
CA ILE A 105 6.71 12.23 6.37
C ILE A 105 7.97 11.37 6.58
N ASP A 106 9.08 11.68 5.90
CA ASP A 106 10.38 11.00 6.05
C ASP A 106 10.86 11.01 7.50
N ALA A 107 10.73 12.15 8.19
CA ALA A 107 11.11 12.26 9.60
C ALA A 107 10.28 11.33 10.51
N ILE A 108 8.97 11.25 10.28
CA ILE A 108 8.07 10.34 11.01
C ILE A 108 8.44 8.89 10.72
N LEU A 109 8.57 8.54 9.44
CA LEU A 109 8.86 7.17 9.00
C LEU A 109 10.24 6.71 9.45
N THR A 110 11.23 7.60 9.51
CA THR A 110 12.56 7.30 10.04
C THR A 110 12.51 6.90 11.51
N GLU A 111 11.75 7.62 12.34
CA GLU A 111 11.55 7.27 13.75
C GLU A 111 10.87 5.89 13.91
N VAL A 112 9.89 5.59 13.05
CA VAL A 112 9.23 4.27 13.04
C VAL A 112 10.23 3.18 12.65
N LEU A 113 10.96 3.37 11.56
CA LEU A 113 11.94 2.41 11.03
C LEU A 113 13.07 2.10 11.99
N LEU A 114 13.59 3.11 12.69
CA LEU A 114 14.61 2.93 13.74
C LEU A 114 14.15 1.94 14.83
N ARG A 115 12.84 1.74 14.98
CA ARG A 115 12.24 0.85 15.97
C ARG A 115 11.73 -0.47 15.38
N THR A 116 11.38 -0.52 14.09
CA THR A 116 10.59 -1.64 13.52
C THR A 116 11.19 -2.36 12.31
N GLY A 117 12.23 -1.82 11.64
CA GLY A 117 12.85 -2.54 10.52
C GLY A 117 13.45 -1.66 9.42
N PHE A 118 13.10 -1.95 8.16
CA PHE A 118 13.64 -1.29 6.97
C PHE A 118 12.52 -0.77 6.05
N GLY A 119 12.81 0.26 5.26
CA GLY A 119 11.87 0.88 4.33
C GLY A 119 12.52 1.26 3.01
N TYR A 120 11.72 1.35 1.95
CA TYR A 120 12.13 1.68 0.59
C TYR A 120 11.24 2.76 -0.02
N THR A 121 11.80 3.55 -0.93
CA THR A 121 11.11 4.57 -1.75
C THR A 121 11.20 4.17 -3.23
N GLY A 122 10.14 4.32 -4.04
CA GLY A 122 10.12 3.88 -5.44
C GLY A 122 8.90 4.36 -6.25
N ASP A 123 8.32 3.49 -7.09
CA ASP A 123 7.10 3.77 -7.87
C ASP A 123 5.85 4.01 -7.00
N VAL A 124 5.94 3.64 -5.73
CA VAL A 124 5.05 4.07 -4.63
C VAL A 124 5.87 4.95 -3.68
N ASP A 125 5.21 5.88 -2.98
CA ASP A 125 5.94 6.87 -2.19
C ASP A 125 6.81 6.20 -1.10
N TYR A 126 6.25 5.22 -0.36
CA TYR A 126 6.99 4.39 0.58
C TYR A 126 6.46 2.95 0.70
N MET A 127 7.37 2.00 0.93
CA MET A 127 7.04 0.62 1.32
C MET A 127 7.83 0.19 2.56
N PHE A 128 7.16 -0.53 3.45
CA PHE A 128 7.74 -1.04 4.69
C PHE A 128 7.62 -2.55 4.77
N GLY A 129 8.70 -3.20 5.20
CA GLY A 129 8.80 -4.64 5.30
C GLY A 129 9.62 -5.09 6.50
N SER A 130 9.61 -6.40 6.76
CA SER A 130 10.42 -7.02 7.80
C SER A 130 11.36 -8.04 7.19
N SER A 131 12.65 -7.94 7.54
CA SER A 131 13.71 -8.81 7.04
C SER A 131 14.82 -8.82 8.08
N LYS A 132 15.48 -9.97 8.19
CA LYS A 132 16.66 -10.14 9.05
C LYS A 132 17.88 -9.44 8.48
N THR A 133 17.88 -9.16 7.18
CA THR A 133 18.94 -8.45 6.47
C THR A 133 18.38 -7.14 5.92
N LYS A 134 19.19 -6.08 5.87
CA LYS A 134 18.84 -4.83 5.16
C LYS A 134 18.99 -5.02 3.63
N SER A 135 18.46 -6.12 3.09
CA SER A 135 18.40 -6.41 1.66
C SER A 135 16.98 -6.81 1.29
N VAL A 136 16.52 -6.32 0.13
CA VAL A 136 15.26 -6.72 -0.47
C VAL A 136 15.56 -7.69 -1.58
N ASP A 137 15.27 -8.95 -1.30
CA ASP A 137 15.42 -10.00 -2.30
C ASP A 137 14.11 -10.19 -3.08
N ASN A 138 12.96 -9.78 -2.49
CA ASN A 138 11.63 -9.97 -3.07
C ASN A 138 10.57 -8.98 -2.50
N MET A 139 9.53 -8.69 -3.30
CA MET A 139 8.47 -7.73 -2.92
C MET A 139 7.50 -8.26 -1.85
N ASP A 140 7.44 -9.57 -1.62
CA ASP A 140 6.62 -10.20 -0.57
C ASP A 140 7.22 -10.04 0.84
N SER A 141 8.34 -9.34 0.99
CA SER A 141 8.86 -8.89 2.28
C SER A 141 8.14 -7.64 2.81
N PHE A 142 7.44 -6.90 1.95
CA PHE A 142 6.71 -5.69 2.31
C PHE A 142 5.29 -5.99 2.81
N LEU A 143 4.85 -5.23 3.81
CA LEU A 143 3.55 -5.35 4.48
C LEU A 143 2.74 -4.05 4.46
N LEU A 144 3.39 -2.91 4.26
CA LEU A 144 2.75 -1.60 4.32
C LEU A 144 3.17 -0.74 3.13
N VAL A 145 2.18 -0.11 2.49
CA VAL A 145 2.34 0.95 1.50
C VAL A 145 1.97 2.29 2.13
N VAL A 146 2.72 3.35 1.85
CA VAL A 146 2.32 4.71 2.23
C VAL A 146 2.31 5.57 0.98
N GLU A 147 1.19 6.22 0.74
CA GLU A 147 0.99 7.18 -0.34
C GLU A 147 0.83 8.59 0.26
N ALA A 148 1.55 9.55 -0.29
CA ALA A 148 1.66 10.92 0.19
C ALA A 148 1.07 11.90 -0.83
N LYS A 149 -0.03 12.57 -0.49
CA LYS A 149 -0.73 13.50 -1.39
C LYS A 149 -1.04 14.84 -0.74
N LYS A 150 -0.68 15.93 -1.41
CA LYS A 150 -0.96 17.31 -0.95
C LYS A 150 -2.46 17.60 -0.79
N GLY A 151 -3.27 17.25 -1.80
CA GLY A 151 -4.70 17.59 -1.88
C GLY A 151 -5.59 16.36 -1.75
N TRP A 152 -5.93 16.00 -0.51
CA TRP A 152 -6.68 14.78 -0.18
C TRP A 152 -7.52 15.05 1.09
N PRO A 153 -8.79 14.61 1.14
CA PRO A 153 -9.06 13.26 1.69
C PRO A 153 -9.79 12.24 0.78
N ASP A 154 -10.13 12.53 -0.49
CA ASP A 154 -10.86 11.55 -1.32
C ASP A 154 -10.22 11.19 -2.68
N SER A 155 -9.39 12.07 -3.25
CA SER A 155 -8.89 11.92 -4.64
C SER A 155 -7.93 10.74 -4.85
N ALA A 156 -7.25 10.28 -3.81
CA ALA A 156 -6.14 9.33 -3.91
C ALA A 156 -6.38 7.99 -3.21
N VAL A 157 -7.57 7.78 -2.64
CA VAL A 157 -7.97 6.48 -2.09
C VAL A 157 -7.84 5.36 -3.14
N PRO A 158 -8.27 5.53 -4.41
CA PRO A 158 -8.10 4.48 -5.40
C PRO A 158 -6.64 4.14 -5.68
N GLN A 159 -5.76 5.14 -5.63
CA GLN A 159 -4.33 4.97 -5.87
C GLN A 159 -3.72 4.07 -4.78
N VAL A 160 -3.86 4.46 -3.51
CA VAL A 160 -3.25 3.72 -2.39
C VAL A 160 -3.81 2.29 -2.28
N LEU A 161 -5.10 2.09 -2.60
CA LEU A 161 -5.72 0.76 -2.61
C LEU A 161 -5.23 -0.11 -3.77
N CYS A 162 -5.02 0.46 -4.94
CA CYS A 162 -4.42 -0.27 -6.06
C CYS A 162 -2.99 -0.72 -5.76
N GLU A 163 -2.19 0.15 -5.14
CA GLU A 163 -0.81 -0.16 -4.74
C GLU A 163 -0.77 -1.28 -3.69
N ALA A 164 -1.57 -1.15 -2.62
CA ALA A 164 -1.70 -2.17 -1.58
C ALA A 164 -2.29 -3.49 -2.12
N GLY A 165 -3.28 -3.44 -3.01
CA GLY A 165 -3.88 -4.61 -3.65
C GLY A 165 -2.89 -5.35 -4.55
N CYS A 166 -2.07 -4.62 -5.32
CA CYS A 166 -0.97 -5.20 -6.09
C CYS A 166 0.06 -5.90 -5.18
N LEU A 167 0.39 -5.29 -4.04
CA LEU A 167 1.27 -5.91 -3.04
C LEU A 167 0.64 -7.20 -2.46
N LEU A 168 -0.63 -7.18 -2.09
CA LEU A 168 -1.34 -8.37 -1.59
C LEU A 168 -1.29 -9.52 -2.61
N ARG A 169 -1.56 -9.24 -3.89
CA ARG A 169 -1.49 -10.26 -4.95
C ARG A 169 -0.10 -10.88 -5.06
N LYS A 170 0.96 -10.08 -4.96
CA LYS A 170 2.35 -10.57 -4.97
C LYS A 170 2.64 -11.45 -3.75
N ARG A 171 2.18 -11.05 -2.56
CA ARG A 171 2.34 -11.81 -1.32
C ARG A 171 1.62 -13.16 -1.37
N LEU A 172 0.36 -13.17 -1.81
CA LEU A 172 -0.42 -14.40 -1.97
C LEU A 172 0.21 -15.35 -2.99
N ALA A 173 0.71 -14.83 -4.12
CA ALA A 173 1.44 -15.61 -5.11
C ALA A 173 2.75 -16.24 -4.54
N ALA A 174 3.35 -15.60 -3.54
CA ALA A 174 4.50 -16.12 -2.79
C ALA A 174 4.11 -17.03 -1.60
N GLY A 175 2.83 -17.38 -1.46
CA GLY A 175 2.32 -18.22 -0.38
C GLY A 175 2.24 -17.53 0.99
N LYS A 176 2.28 -16.19 1.03
CA LYS A 176 2.17 -15.41 2.28
C LYS A 176 0.72 -15.04 2.55
N ASN A 177 0.11 -15.70 3.52
CA ASN A 177 -1.28 -15.49 3.91
C ASN A 177 -1.39 -14.49 5.08
N THR A 178 -0.95 -13.25 4.85
CA THR A 178 -1.09 -12.17 5.83
C THR A 178 -1.71 -10.95 5.17
N PRO A 179 -2.46 -10.12 5.93
CA PRO A 179 -2.96 -8.84 5.43
C PRO A 179 -1.84 -7.93 4.89
N VAL A 180 -2.25 -6.98 4.06
CA VAL A 180 -1.45 -5.82 3.65
C VAL A 180 -2.08 -4.55 4.18
N PHE A 181 -1.24 -3.61 4.54
CA PHE A 181 -1.66 -2.34 5.11
C PHE A 181 -1.34 -1.19 4.17
N ALA A 182 -2.10 -0.12 4.31
CA ALA A 182 -1.88 1.10 3.53
C ALA A 182 -2.10 2.34 4.39
N VAL A 183 -1.33 3.39 4.14
CA VAL A 183 -1.54 4.72 4.73
C VAL A 183 -1.63 5.73 3.61
N LEU A 184 -2.64 6.60 3.69
CA LEU A 184 -2.72 7.78 2.85
C LEU A 184 -2.58 9.01 3.73
N THR A 185 -1.71 9.93 3.34
CA THR A 185 -1.37 11.07 4.19
C THR A 185 -0.93 12.30 3.41
N ASN A 186 -1.07 13.49 4.01
CA ASN A 186 -0.42 14.72 3.56
C ASN A 186 0.60 15.26 4.59
N GLY A 187 0.93 14.46 5.60
CA GLY A 187 1.75 14.83 6.76
C GLY A 187 0.95 15.46 7.92
N LEU A 188 -0.26 15.97 7.69
CA LEU A 188 -1.15 16.50 8.72
C LEU A 188 -2.32 15.56 9.03
N LEU A 189 -2.93 15.03 7.97
CA LEU A 189 -4.03 14.08 7.99
C LEU A 189 -3.52 12.69 7.64
N PHE A 190 -4.08 11.68 8.26
CA PHE A 190 -3.76 10.27 8.02
C PHE A 190 -5.05 9.47 7.91
N ARG A 191 -5.09 8.54 6.97
CA ARG A 191 -6.10 7.48 6.95
C ARG A 191 -5.40 6.17 6.69
N PHE A 192 -5.83 5.18 7.42
CA PHE A 192 -5.22 3.87 7.44
C PHE A 192 -6.16 2.86 6.80
N PHE A 193 -5.58 1.89 6.12
CA PHE A 193 -6.31 0.83 5.45
C PHE A 193 -5.68 -0.52 5.77
N ALA A 194 -6.52 -1.54 5.89
CA ALA A 194 -6.11 -2.94 5.91
C ALA A 194 -6.82 -3.68 4.79
N ILE A 195 -6.08 -4.48 4.03
CA ILE A 195 -6.62 -5.41 3.05
C ILE A 195 -6.32 -6.82 3.56
N ASP A 196 -7.36 -7.55 3.95
CA ASP A 196 -7.20 -8.93 4.40
C ASP A 196 -6.89 -9.89 3.24
N ILE A 197 -6.67 -11.16 3.57
CA ILE A 197 -6.28 -12.19 2.60
C ILE A 197 -7.37 -12.51 1.58
N ASP A 198 -8.63 -12.20 1.91
CA ASP A 198 -9.79 -12.38 1.03
C ASP A 198 -10.04 -11.16 0.14
N GLY A 199 -9.24 -10.09 0.32
CA GLY A 199 -9.32 -8.85 -0.43
C GLY A 199 -10.35 -7.87 0.13
N VAL A 200 -10.82 -8.05 1.37
CA VAL A 200 -11.70 -7.09 2.04
C VAL A 200 -10.88 -5.93 2.57
N VAL A 201 -11.31 -4.70 2.22
CA VAL A 201 -10.67 -3.46 2.61
C VAL A 201 -11.41 -2.84 3.77
N TYR A 202 -10.68 -2.63 4.87
CA TYR A 202 -11.12 -1.88 6.04
C TYR A 202 -10.42 -0.53 6.05
N ALA A 203 -11.13 0.54 6.41
CA ALA A 203 -10.56 1.89 6.53
C ALA A 203 -10.77 2.45 7.94
N SER A 204 -9.82 3.24 8.41
CA SER A 204 -10.01 4.09 9.59
C SER A 204 -10.77 5.36 9.24
N ASP A 205 -11.18 6.08 10.29
CA ASP A 205 -11.44 7.50 10.23
C ASP A 205 -10.20 8.29 9.79
N ILE A 206 -10.42 9.55 9.41
CA ILE A 206 -9.33 10.48 9.14
C ILE A 206 -8.79 10.99 10.47
N GLU A 207 -7.54 10.64 10.75
CA GLU A 207 -6.82 11.11 11.92
C GLU A 207 -6.07 12.39 11.66
N THR A 208 -5.94 13.22 12.69
CA THR A 208 -5.16 14.46 12.64
C THR A 208 -3.95 14.40 13.57
N GLN A 209 -2.90 15.14 13.21
CA GLN A 209 -1.75 15.39 14.09
C GLN A 209 -2.16 16.11 15.40
N SER A 210 -2.59 15.38 16.43
CA SER A 210 -2.64 15.91 17.78
C SER A 210 -1.33 15.59 18.52
N ARG A 211 -0.89 16.50 19.42
CA ARG A 211 0.41 16.43 20.14
C ARG A 211 0.61 15.18 21.02
N LYS A 212 -0.35 14.25 21.10
CA LYS A 212 -0.33 13.10 22.02
C LYS A 212 -0.72 11.74 21.42
N GLY A 213 -1.14 11.66 20.14
CA GLY A 213 -1.90 10.49 19.64
C GLY A 213 -1.27 9.60 18.57
N TRP A 214 -0.12 9.98 17.99
CA TRP A 214 0.45 9.39 16.76
C TRP A 214 0.64 7.88 16.74
N TYR A 215 0.86 7.30 17.91
CA TYR A 215 1.47 6.00 18.02
C TYR A 215 0.46 4.86 18.23
N ILE A 216 -0.79 5.20 18.53
CA ILE A 216 -1.84 4.21 18.72
C ILE A 216 -2.17 3.53 17.38
N GLN A 217 -2.20 4.27 16.26
CA GLN A 217 -2.63 3.68 14.98
C GLN A 217 -1.51 3.06 14.13
N PHE A 218 -0.26 3.53 14.20
CA PHE A 218 0.86 2.81 13.54
C PHE A 218 1.08 1.41 14.13
N LYS A 219 0.67 1.17 15.38
CA LYS A 219 0.81 -0.12 16.05
C LYS A 219 -0.27 -1.15 15.66
N LEU A 220 -1.35 -0.71 15.01
CA LEU A 220 -2.37 -1.60 14.42
C LEU A 220 -1.82 -2.54 13.34
N PHE A 221 -0.62 -2.25 12.82
CA PHE A 221 -0.13 -2.80 11.57
C PHE A 221 1.15 -3.65 11.67
N PHE A 222 1.76 -3.77 12.86
CA PHE A 222 3.06 -4.44 13.04
C PHE A 222 3.11 -5.44 14.19
N VAL A 223 1.97 -5.81 14.79
CA VAL A 223 1.88 -6.90 15.78
C VAL A 223 1.16 -8.09 15.19
#